data_AF-A0A3D4G1M8-F1
#
_entry.id   AF-A0A3D4G1M8-F1
#
_cell.length_a   1.000
_cell.length_b   1.000
_cell.length_c   1.000
_cell.angle_alpha   90.00
_cell.angle_beta   90.00
_cell.angle_gamma   90.00
#
_symmetry.space_group_name_H-M   'P 1'
#
loop_
_entity.id
_entity.type
_entity.pdbx_description
1 polymer ?
#
loop_
_entity_poly.entity_id
_entity_poly.type
_entity_poly.pdbx_seq_one_letter_code
_entity_poly.pdbx_strand_id
1 'polypeptide(L)' 'MVDDTLKRFESAGLTFGVVGLGYVGLPLAVEAACSGLQVLGFDVKEGVVQGINSGKTHIQDLRDDDVADQVLAGRLE' A
#
# COMPACT_ATOMS: atom_id res chain seq x y z
N MET A 1 -9.56 -20.29 -14.84
CA MET A 1 -9.00 -18.93 -15.05
C MET A 1 -9.48 -17.93 -13.99
N VAL A 2 -10.78 -17.67 -13.82
CA VAL A 2 -11.27 -16.84 -12.69
C VAL A 2 -11.04 -17.54 -11.34
N ASP A 3 -11.37 -18.84 -11.27
CA ASP A 3 -11.19 -19.64 -10.05
C ASP A 3 -9.72 -19.74 -9.59
N ASP A 4 -8.78 -19.76 -10.53
CA ASP A 4 -7.35 -19.83 -10.21
C ASP A 4 -6.83 -18.52 -9.64
N THR A 5 -7.38 -17.38 -10.10
CA THR A 5 -7.09 -16.07 -9.54
C THR A 5 -7.66 -15.93 -8.13
N LEU A 6 -8.91 -16.35 -7.91
CA LEU A 6 -9.55 -16.33 -6.58
C LEU A 6 -8.76 -17.17 -5.58
N LYS A 7 -8.36 -18.39 -5.97
CA LYS A 7 -7.50 -19.24 -5.14
C LYS A 7 -6.16 -18.59 -4.80
N ARG A 8 -5.60 -17.76 -5.68
CA ARG A 8 -4.36 -17.01 -5.39
C ARG A 8 -4.59 -15.90 -4.36
N PHE A 9 -5.72 -15.21 -4.41
CA PHE A 9 -6.15 -14.26 -3.37
C PHE A 9 -6.34 -14.93 -2.00
N GLU A 10 -6.87 -16.14 -1.99
CA GLU A 10 -7.08 -16.91 -0.76
C GLU A 10 -5.80 -17.51 -0.17
N SER A 11 -4.76 -17.75 -0.98
CA SER A 11 -3.53 -18.47 -0.57
C SER A 11 -2.37 -17.60 -0.09
N ALA A 12 -2.63 -16.32 0.23
CA ALA A 12 -1.70 -15.39 0.90
C ALA A 12 -0.35 -15.12 0.21
N GLY A 13 -0.22 -15.44 -1.09
CA GLY A 13 1.03 -15.29 -1.86
C GLY A 13 1.02 -14.17 -2.90
N LEU A 14 0.13 -13.18 -2.78
CA LEU A 14 -0.01 -12.09 -3.75
C LEU A 14 0.46 -10.76 -3.17
N THR A 15 1.23 -10.03 -3.97
CA THR A 15 1.59 -8.63 -3.71
C THR A 15 0.70 -7.73 -4.57
N PHE A 16 0.00 -6.79 -3.95
CA PHE A 16 -0.82 -5.80 -4.59
C PHE A 16 0.02 -4.57 -4.95
N GLY A 17 0.24 -4.35 -6.24
CA GLY A 17 1.04 -3.22 -6.73
C GLY A 17 0.19 -1.98 -6.98
N VAL A 18 0.63 -0.82 -6.51
CA VAL A 18 0.00 0.50 -6.80
C VAL A 18 1.00 1.43 -7.47
N VAL A 19 0.70 1.87 -8.69
CA VAL A 19 1.53 2.80 -9.47
C VAL A 19 0.91 4.20 -9.40
N GLY A 20 1.65 5.12 -8.79
CA GLY A 20 1.23 6.48 -8.45
C GLY A 20 0.65 6.53 -7.03
N LEU A 21 1.35 7.19 -6.11
CA LEU A 21 0.97 7.28 -4.68
C LEU A 21 0.42 8.66 -4.35
N GLY A 22 -0.31 9.27 -5.28
CA GLY A 22 -1.03 10.52 -5.06
C GLY A 22 -2.32 10.34 -4.27
N TYR A 23 -3.22 11.32 -4.39
CA TYR A 23 -4.47 11.42 -3.62
C TYR A 23 -5.36 10.17 -3.65
N VAL A 24 -5.38 9.41 -4.75
CA VAL A 24 -6.17 8.17 -4.85
C VAL A 24 -5.33 6.94 -4.52
N GLY A 25 -4.10 6.89 -5.03
CA GLY A 25 -3.27 5.70 -4.95
C GLY A 25 -2.79 5.38 -3.54
N LEU A 26 -2.36 6.39 -2.76
CA LEU A 26 -1.90 6.15 -1.40
C LEU A 26 -3.03 5.66 -0.47
N PRO A 27 -4.23 6.28 -0.43
CA PRO A 27 -5.34 5.73 0.34
C PRO A 27 -5.73 4.31 -0.08
N LEU A 28 -5.71 4.00 -1.38
CA LEU A 28 -5.97 2.64 -1.86
C LEU A 28 -4.91 1.64 -1.37
N ALA A 29 -3.63 2.02 -1.43
CA ALA A 29 -2.53 1.20 -0.97
C ALA A 29 -2.64 0.91 0.54
N VAL A 30 -2.94 1.94 1.33
CA VAL A 30 -3.15 1.79 2.78
C VAL A 30 -4.33 0.89 3.10
N GLU A 31 -5.48 1.06 2.44
CA GLU A 31 -6.64 0.21 2.72
C GLU A 31 -6.45 -1.25 2.29
N ALA A 32 -5.73 -1.49 1.19
CA ALA A 32 -5.32 -2.83 0.80
C ALA A 32 -4.41 -3.46 1.88
N ALA A 33 -3.45 -2.70 2.41
CA ALA A 33 -2.56 -3.16 3.49
C ALA A 33 -3.33 -3.39 4.80
N CYS A 34 -4.28 -2.53 5.16
CA CYS A 34 -5.18 -2.71 6.31
C CYS A 34 -6.00 -4.00 6.20
N SER A 35 -6.34 -4.40 4.98
CA SER A 35 -7.04 -5.66 4.69
C SER A 35 -6.14 -6.89 4.80
N GLY A 36 -4.85 -6.72 5.13
CA GLY A 36 -3.87 -7.79 5.30
C GLY A 36 -3.10 -8.17 4.04
N LEU A 37 -3.28 -7.44 2.93
CA LEU A 37 -2.51 -7.68 1.71
C LEU A 37 -1.09 -7.14 1.86
N GLN A 38 -0.15 -7.78 1.18
CA GLN A 38 1.17 -7.21 0.94
C GLN A 38 1.08 -6.20 -0.19
N VAL A 39 1.54 -4.97 0.01
CA VAL A 39 1.38 -3.87 -0.94
C VAL A 39 2.74 -3.28 -1.31
N LEU A 40 2.98 -3.19 -2.61
CA LEU A 40 4.15 -2.50 -3.17
C LEU A 40 3.69 -1.20 -3.83
N GLY A 41 4.07 -0.07 -3.23
CA GLY A 41 3.84 1.26 -3.76
C GLY A 41 4.95 1.69 -4.72
N PHE A 42 4.58 2.34 -5.82
CA PHE A 42 5.54 2.97 -6.72
C PHE A 42 5.11 4.40 -7.02
N ASP A 43 6.04 5.34 -6.93
CA ASP A 43 5.86 6.70 -7.44
C ASP A 43 7.15 7.18 -8.13
N VAL A 44 7.01 8.05 -9.11
CA VAL A 44 8.17 8.66 -9.81
C VAL A 44 8.90 9.68 -8.94
N LYS A 45 8.22 10.21 -7.91
CA LYS A 45 8.79 11.19 -6.98
C LYS A 45 9.43 10.47 -5.79
N GLU A 46 10.76 10.43 -5.76
CA GLU A 46 11.51 9.82 -4.68
C GLU A 46 11.13 10.35 -3.28
N GLY A 47 10.87 11.65 -3.15
CA GLY A 47 10.44 12.24 -1.87
C GLY A 47 9.09 11.72 -1.37
N VAL A 48 8.19 11.31 -2.26
CA VAL A 48 6.92 10.65 -1.88
C VAL A 48 7.21 9.26 -1.33
N VAL A 49 8.03 8.47 -2.04
CA VAL A 49 8.42 7.11 -1.62
C VAL A 49 9.13 7.14 -0.27
N GLN A 50 10.12 8.01 -0.09
CA GLN A 50 10.85 8.15 1.17
C GLN A 50 9.94 8.60 2.31
N GLY A 51 9.00 9.53 2.05
CA GLY A 51 8.01 9.96 3.03
C GLY A 51 7.16 8.77 3.50
N ILE A 52 6.58 8.03 2.57
CA ILE A 52 5.73 6.88 2.86
C ILE A 52 6.51 5.80 3.61
N ASN A 53 7.71 5.44 3.17
CA ASN A 53 8.54 4.43 3.84
C ASN A 53 9.06 4.88 5.21
N SER A 54 8.93 6.17 5.55
CA SER A 54 9.15 6.70 6.90
C SER A 54 7.87 6.79 7.75
N GLY A 55 6.75 6.27 7.25
CA GLY A 55 5.44 6.31 7.91
C GLY A 55 4.72 7.64 7.77
N LYS A 56 5.00 8.44 6.73
CA LYS A 56 4.41 9.78 6.54
C LYS A 56 3.61 9.89 5.25
N THR A 57 2.52 10.63 5.31
CA THR A 57 1.70 10.96 4.14
C THR A 57 1.90 12.41 3.70
N HIS A 58 1.68 12.67 2.42
CA HIS A 58 1.56 14.02 1.85
C HIS A 58 0.10 14.37 1.51
N ILE A 59 -0.84 13.47 1.84
CA ILE A 59 -2.27 13.60 1.58
C ILE A 59 -2.93 14.14 2.85
N GLN A 60 -3.62 15.27 2.75
CA GLN A 60 -4.17 15.99 3.90
C GLN A 60 -5.26 15.21 4.65
N ASP A 61 -6.02 14.39 3.94
CA ASP A 61 -7.15 13.62 4.49
C ASP A 61 -6.77 12.21 4.94
N LEU A 62 -5.47 11.89 4.97
CA LEU A 62 -4.93 10.63 5.48
C LEU A 62 -4.02 10.94 6.66
N ARG A 63 -4.06 10.13 7.73
CA ARG A 63 -3.20 10.37 8.90
C ARG A 63 -1.87 9.65 8.71
N ASP A 64 -0.79 10.23 9.25
CA ASP A 64 0.53 9.57 9.25
C ASP A 64 0.46 8.20 9.92
N ASP A 65 -0.28 8.08 11.03
CA ASP A 65 -0.47 6.81 11.75
C ASP A 65 -1.03 5.70 10.84
N ASP A 66 -1.96 6.03 9.93
CA ASP A 66 -2.55 5.05 9.01
C ASP A 66 -1.50 4.49 8.02
N VAL A 67 -0.48 5.28 7.66
CA VAL A 67 0.65 4.84 6.83
C VAL A 67 1.70 4.12 7.69
N ALA A 68 2.09 4.73 8.81
CA ALA A 68 3.12 4.23 9.71
C ALA A 68 2.79 2.83 10.22
N ASP A 69 1.54 2.57 10.59
CA ASP A 69 1.11 1.26 11.07
C ASP A 69 1.29 0.17 10.02
N GLN A 70 1.07 0.47 8.74
CA GLN A 70 1.21 -0.51 7.66
C GLN A 70 2.68 -0.75 7.28
N VAL A 71 3.50 0.31 7.30
CA VAL A 71 4.95 0.20 7.09
C VAL A 71 5.60 -0.59 8.22
N LEU A 72 5.28 -0.28 9.48
CA LEU A 72 5.79 -1.00 10.65
C LEU A 72 5.35 -2.47 10.66
N ALA A 73 4.13 -2.75 10.19
CA ALA A 73 3.66 -4.11 10.04
C ALA A 73 4.26 -4.85 8.83
N GLY A 74 5.10 -4.19 8.03
CA GLY A 74 5.72 -4.75 6.84
C GLY A 74 4.71 -5.15 5.77
N ARG A 75 3.58 -4.43 5.68
CA ARG A 75 2.52 -4.65 4.69
C ARG A 75 2.52 -3.62 3.56
N LEU A 76 3.17 -2.48 3.76
CA LEU A 76 3.33 -1.44 2.75
C LEU A 76 4.81 -1.08 2.64
N GLU A 77 5.35 -1.13 1.41
CA GLU A 77 6.72 -0.75 1.04
C GLU A 77 6.80 0.01 -0.29
#